data_AF-A0AAU6Q888-F1
#
_entry.id   AF-A0AAU6Q888-F1
#
_cell.length_a   1.000
_cell.length_b   1.000
_cell.length_c   1.000
_cell.angle_alpha   90.00
_cell.angle_beta   90.00
_cell.angle_gamma   90.00
#
_symmetry.space_group_name_H-M   'P 1'
#
loop_
_entity.id
_entity.type
_entity.pdbx_description
1 polymer ?
#
loop_
_entity_poly.entity_id
_entity_poly.type
_entity_poly.pdbx_seq_one_letter_code
_entity_poly.pdbx_strand_id
1 'polypeptide(L)'
;MSVYLIHTDKDGAVAAAYQKAIAEQAVLSLERCADGRVWTTRASGEEAAEHGVEVLLTLEDAQPCDLWQAKVEGKQVECQRLRRTLRGLVLPGGYAREGLGYGRGLSRQDAIAQAEAALRSGTQPPRAAFNLSDILI
;
A
#
# COMPACT_ATOMS: atom_id res chain seq x y z
N MET A 1 3.03 23.95 8.48
CA MET A 1 3.30 23.54 7.09
C MET A 1 2.01 22.94 6.55
N SER A 2 1.51 23.38 5.39
CA SER A 2 0.26 22.86 4.83
C SER A 2 0.49 21.51 4.12
N VAL A 3 -0.41 20.56 4.33
CA VAL A 3 -0.41 19.23 3.71
C VAL A 3 -1.61 19.13 2.77
N TYR A 4 -1.47 18.37 1.69
CA TYR A 4 -2.57 17.99 0.82
C TYR A 4 -2.97 16.57 1.15
N LEU A 5 -4.16 16.38 1.71
CA LEU A 5 -4.75 15.06 1.89
C LEU A 5 -5.43 14.63 0.60
N ILE A 6 -5.19 13.39 0.20
CA ILE A 6 -5.78 12.77 -0.98
C ILE A 6 -6.85 11.81 -0.49
N HIS A 7 -8.06 11.97 -1.01
CA HIS A 7 -9.24 11.22 -0.60
C HIS A 7 -9.81 10.41 -1.75
N THR A 8 -10.43 9.27 -1.42
CA THR A 8 -11.31 8.51 -2.31
C THR A 8 -12.72 8.43 -1.73
N ASP A 9 -13.73 8.24 -2.59
CA ASP A 9 -15.11 8.05 -2.14
C ASP A 9 -15.26 6.86 -1.18
N LYS A 10 -14.49 5.80 -1.42
CA LYS A 10 -14.63 4.52 -0.72
C LYS A 10 -13.92 4.48 0.63
N ASP A 11 -12.70 5.02 0.68
CA ASP A 11 -11.78 4.80 1.81
C ASP A 11 -11.51 6.10 2.61
N GLY A 12 -12.06 7.24 2.18
CA GLY A 12 -11.76 8.53 2.81
C GLY A 12 -10.33 8.96 2.50
N ALA A 13 -9.58 9.45 3.50
CA ALA A 13 -8.18 9.84 3.31
C ALA A 13 -7.30 8.61 3.09
N VAL A 14 -6.58 8.56 1.98
CA VAL A 14 -5.73 7.40 1.60
C VAL A 14 -4.25 7.74 1.52
N ALA A 15 -3.91 9.02 1.36
CA ALA A 15 -2.53 9.47 1.21
C ALA A 15 -2.41 10.96 1.56
N ALA A 16 -1.18 11.41 1.78
CA ALA A 16 -0.84 12.81 1.97
C ALA A 16 0.33 13.22 1.07
N ALA A 17 0.44 14.50 0.76
CA ALA A 17 1.63 15.06 0.12
C ALA A 17 1.88 16.49 0.61
N TYR A 18 3.14 16.87 0.79
CA TYR A 18 3.49 18.25 1.12
C TYR A 18 3.50 19.17 -0.11
N GLN A 19 3.84 18.62 -1.27
CA GLN A 19 3.92 19.37 -2.52
C GLN A 19 2.62 19.21 -3.32
N LYS A 20 2.08 20.34 -3.78
CA LYS A 20 0.85 20.38 -4.58
C LYS A 20 0.94 19.53 -5.85
N ALA A 21 2.07 19.59 -6.56
CA ALA A 21 2.29 18.85 -7.79
C ALA A 21 2.21 17.32 -7.60
N ILE A 22 2.72 16.81 -6.46
CA ILE A 22 2.62 15.38 -6.11
C ILE A 22 1.17 15.02 -5.81
N ALA A 23 0.45 15.87 -5.07
CA ALA A 23 -0.96 15.64 -4.76
C ALA A 23 -1.84 15.60 -6.02
N GLU A 24 -1.66 16.55 -6.94
CA GLU A 24 -2.40 16.60 -8.22
C GLU A 24 -2.08 15.37 -9.08
N GLN A 25 -0.81 14.98 -9.18
CA GLN A 25 -0.42 13.76 -9.89
C GLN A 25 -1.04 12.50 -9.25
N ALA A 26 -1.05 12.43 -7.92
CA ALA A 26 -1.62 11.31 -7.18
C ALA A 26 -3.13 11.18 -7.42
N VAL A 27 -3.88 12.29 -7.44
CA VAL A 27 -5.31 12.29 -7.80
C VAL A 27 -5.50 11.73 -9.21
N LEU A 28 -4.82 12.29 -10.22
CA LEU A 28 -4.95 11.85 -11.61
C LEU A 28 -4.59 10.38 -11.80
N SER A 29 -3.56 9.90 -11.09
CA SER A 29 -3.15 8.50 -11.13
C SER A 29 -4.15 7.57 -10.43
N LEU A 30 -4.68 7.98 -9.26
CA LEU A 30 -5.66 7.20 -8.51
C LEU A 30 -7.03 7.16 -9.19
N GLU A 31 -7.47 8.21 -9.88
CA GLU A 31 -8.71 8.19 -10.68
C GLU A 31 -8.68 7.09 -11.76
N ARG A 32 -7.49 6.67 -12.21
CA ARG A 32 -7.32 5.56 -13.16
C ARG A 32 -7.27 4.18 -12.49
N CYS A 33 -7.27 4.13 -11.16
CA CYS A 33 -7.08 2.93 -10.35
C CYS A 33 -8.24 2.63 -9.40
N ALA A 34 -8.89 3.66 -8.88
CA ALA A 34 -9.95 3.59 -7.89
C ALA A 34 -11.33 3.59 -8.57
N ASP A 35 -12.27 2.89 -7.97
CA ASP A 35 -13.68 2.98 -8.34
C ASP A 35 -14.31 4.16 -7.59
N GLY A 36 -14.48 5.29 -8.29
CA GLY A 36 -15.14 6.48 -7.76
C GLY A 36 -14.30 7.75 -7.86
N ARG A 37 -14.75 8.80 -7.16
CA ARG A 37 -14.09 10.10 -7.17
C ARG A 37 -12.83 10.06 -6.31
N VAL A 38 -11.81 10.77 -6.78
CA VAL A 38 -10.60 11.08 -6.01
C VAL A 38 -10.46 12.60 -5.95
N TRP A 39 -10.11 13.16 -4.81
CA TRP A 39 -9.92 14.59 -4.66
C TRP A 39 -8.85 14.92 -3.62
N THR A 40 -8.48 16.19 -3.54
CA THR A 40 -7.58 16.68 -2.49
C THR A 40 -8.24 17.74 -1.63
N THR A 41 -7.84 17.77 -0.37
CA THR A 41 -8.14 18.86 0.56
C THR A 41 -6.84 19.39 1.16
N ARG A 42 -6.86 20.64 1.64
CA ARG A 42 -5.75 21.19 2.42
C ARG A 42 -6.01 20.92 3.89
N ALA A 43 -4.97 20.45 4.58
CA ALA A 43 -4.97 20.16 6.00
C ALA A 43 -3.69 20.68 6.67
N SER A 44 -3.73 20.84 7.97
CA SER A 44 -2.55 21.00 8.83
C SER A 44 -1.79 19.66 8.95
N GLY A 45 -0.56 19.72 9.46
CA GLY A 45 0.21 18.51 9.73
C GLY A 45 -0.40 17.66 10.85
N GLU A 46 -1.08 18.28 11.82
CA GLU A 46 -1.74 17.58 12.93
C GLU A 46 -2.96 16.81 12.42
N GLU A 47 -3.85 17.46 11.66
CA GLU A 47 -5.00 16.80 11.02
C GLU A 47 -4.55 15.65 10.10
N ALA A 48 -3.47 15.84 9.33
CA ALA A 48 -2.95 14.77 8.49
C ALA A 48 -2.41 13.57 9.28
N ALA A 49 -1.82 13.82 10.46
CA ALA A 49 -1.33 12.77 11.34
C ALA A 49 -2.47 11.96 11.98
N GLU A 50 -3.62 12.60 12.28
CA GLU A 50 -4.81 11.92 12.79
C GLU A 50 -5.36 10.86 11.82
N HIS A 51 -5.16 11.07 10.51
CA HIS A 51 -5.57 10.10 9.49
C HIS A 51 -4.61 8.91 9.35
N GLY A 52 -3.37 8.99 9.85
CA GLY A 52 -2.40 7.90 9.78
C GLY A 52 -2.08 7.43 8.35
N VAL A 53 -2.18 8.32 7.36
CA VAL A 53 -1.97 8.01 5.94
C VAL A 53 -0.52 8.14 5.52
N GLU A 54 -0.13 7.37 4.51
CA GLU A 54 1.21 7.43 3.92
C GLU A 54 1.45 8.78 3.22
N VAL A 55 2.66 9.31 3.39
CA VAL A 55 3.07 10.58 2.79
C VAL A 55 3.89 10.33 1.54
N LEU A 56 3.35 10.76 0.39
CA LEU A 56 4.04 10.72 -0.90
C LEU A 56 5.09 11.84 -0.96
N LEU A 57 6.35 11.45 -1.16
CA LEU A 57 7.50 12.36 -1.11
C LEU A 57 8.00 12.73 -2.51
N THR A 58 7.73 11.89 -3.51
CA THR A 58 8.21 12.03 -4.88
C THR A 58 7.08 11.86 -5.91
N LEU A 59 7.33 12.28 -7.15
CA LEU A 59 6.42 11.97 -8.27
C LEU A 59 6.39 10.48 -8.61
N GLU A 60 7.45 9.72 -8.28
CA GLU A 60 7.47 8.27 -8.47
C GLU A 60 6.45 7.59 -7.55
N ASP A 61 6.32 8.07 -6.31
CA ASP A 61 5.34 7.56 -5.36
C ASP A 61 3.91 7.67 -5.89
N ALA A 62 3.65 8.70 -6.72
CA ALA A 62 2.36 8.95 -7.35
C ALA A 62 2.12 8.19 -8.67
N GLN A 63 3.01 7.27 -9.07
CA GLN A 63 2.80 6.45 -10.27
C GLN A 63 1.84 5.29 -10.00
N PRO A 64 0.93 4.96 -10.94
CA PRO A 64 0.11 3.76 -10.87
C PRO A 64 0.95 2.49 -10.86
N CYS A 65 0.58 1.54 -10.00
CA CYS A 65 1.17 0.21 -9.94
C CYS A 65 0.12 -0.83 -9.51
N ASP A 66 0.50 -2.10 -9.59
CA ASP A 66 -0.30 -3.20 -9.09
C ASP A 66 0.21 -3.60 -7.70
N LEU A 67 -0.69 -3.75 -6.73
CA LEU A 67 -0.39 -4.36 -5.45
C LEU A 67 -0.59 -5.88 -5.57
N TRP A 68 0.50 -6.62 -5.39
CA TRP A 68 0.50 -8.08 -5.40
C TRP A 68 0.60 -8.64 -3.99
N GLN A 69 -0.08 -9.76 -3.77
CA GLN A 69 0.07 -10.58 -2.57
C GLN A 69 0.50 -11.99 -3.00
N ALA A 70 1.48 -12.54 -2.29
CA ALA A 70 1.92 -13.91 -2.42
C ALA A 70 1.71 -14.67 -1.11
N LYS A 71 1.37 -15.96 -1.21
CA LYS A 71 1.36 -16.93 -0.13
C LYS A 71 2.30 -18.08 -0.53
N VAL A 72 3.20 -18.43 0.36
CA VAL A 72 4.23 -19.46 0.16
C VAL A 72 4.09 -20.52 1.25
N GLU A 73 3.95 -21.77 0.84
CA GLU A 73 3.87 -22.94 1.71
C GLU A 73 4.76 -24.05 1.17
N GLY A 74 5.95 -24.23 1.77
CA GLY A 74 6.95 -25.16 1.25
C GLY A 74 7.35 -24.84 -0.19
N LYS A 75 6.89 -25.66 -1.16
CA LYS A 75 7.12 -25.45 -2.61
C LYS A 75 5.94 -24.83 -3.35
N GLN A 76 4.80 -24.67 -2.68
CA GLN A 76 3.61 -24.07 -3.28
C GLN A 76 3.67 -22.55 -3.15
N VAL A 77 3.33 -21.87 -4.24
CA VAL A 77 3.32 -20.41 -4.33
C VAL A 77 2.02 -19.98 -4.99
N GLU A 78 1.16 -19.33 -4.20
CA GLU A 78 -0.04 -18.67 -4.68
C GLU A 78 0.23 -17.19 -4.80
N CYS A 79 -0.24 -16.56 -5.89
CA CYS A 79 -0.10 -15.14 -6.10
C CYS A 79 -1.41 -14.57 -6.62
N GLN A 80 -1.80 -13.43 -6.07
CA GLN A 80 -2.95 -12.68 -6.54
C GLN A 80 -2.63 -11.19 -6.62
N ARG A 81 -3.19 -10.54 -7.64
CA ARG A 81 -3.21 -9.08 -7.71
C ARG A 81 -4.41 -8.59 -6.89
N LEU A 82 -4.15 -7.82 -5.84
CA LEU A 82 -5.20 -7.32 -4.96
C LEU A 82 -5.94 -6.13 -5.59
N ARG A 83 -5.20 -5.12 -6.01
CA ARG A 83 -5.74 -3.88 -6.60
C ARG A 83 -4.68 -3.13 -7.39
N ARG A 84 -5.12 -2.16 -8.19
CA ARG A 84 -4.23 -1.10 -8.70
C ARG A 84 -4.22 0.05 -7.69
N THR A 85 -3.05 0.65 -7.46
CA THR A 85 -2.87 1.75 -6.50
C THR A 85 -1.64 2.57 -6.90
N LEU A 86 -1.14 3.45 -6.03
CA LEU A 86 0.10 4.20 -6.24
C LEU A 86 1.31 3.49 -5.62
N ARG A 87 2.49 3.67 -6.21
CA ARG A 87 3.74 3.05 -5.72
C ARG A 87 4.03 3.37 -4.26
N GLY A 88 3.89 4.62 -3.85
CA GLY A 88 4.12 5.06 -2.47
C GLY A 88 3.09 4.55 -1.47
N LEU A 89 1.97 3.98 -1.94
CA LEU A 89 0.95 3.34 -1.10
C LEU A 89 1.12 1.83 -0.99
N VAL A 90 2.06 1.27 -1.74
CA VAL A 90 2.48 -0.12 -1.53
C VAL A 90 3.60 -0.10 -0.51
N LEU A 91 3.34 -0.70 0.64
CA LEU A 91 4.34 -0.94 1.67
C LEU A 91 4.80 -2.39 1.52
N PRO A 92 5.94 -2.67 0.83
CA PRO A 92 6.39 -4.03 0.65
C PRO A 92 6.80 -4.63 1.99
N GLY A 93 6.52 -5.91 2.14
CA GLY A 93 6.86 -6.62 3.37
C GLY A 93 6.25 -7.99 3.38
N GLY A 94 6.71 -8.81 4.32
CA GLY A 94 6.15 -10.13 4.53
C GLY A 94 5.92 -10.42 5.99
N TYR A 95 5.05 -11.40 6.25
CA TYR A 95 4.85 -12.00 7.56
C TYR A 95 4.83 -13.51 7.39
N ALA A 96 5.25 -14.24 8.42
CA ALA A 96 5.23 -15.69 8.42
C ALA A 96 4.47 -16.21 9.64
N ARG A 97 3.71 -17.29 9.47
CA ARG A 97 2.98 -17.97 10.53
C ARG A 97 2.86 -19.46 10.21
N GLU A 98 3.20 -20.32 11.16
CA GLU A 98 2.94 -21.78 11.07
C GLU A 98 3.47 -22.45 9.78
N GLY A 99 4.60 -21.96 9.25
CA GLY A 99 5.18 -22.47 7.99
C GLY A 99 4.60 -21.85 6.71
N LEU A 100 3.65 -20.93 6.84
CA LEU A 100 3.12 -20.09 5.75
C LEU A 100 3.83 -18.75 5.72
N GLY A 101 4.32 -18.35 4.56
CA GLY A 101 4.86 -17.01 4.28
C GLY A 101 3.87 -16.21 3.47
N TYR A 102 3.61 -14.99 3.87
CA TYR A 102 2.80 -14.04 3.12
C TYR A 102 3.66 -12.83 2.77
N GLY A 103 3.52 -12.32 1.56
CA GLY A 103 4.30 -11.18 1.09
C GLY A 103 3.46 -10.24 0.24
N ARG A 104 3.74 -8.94 0.37
CA ARG A 104 3.17 -7.88 -0.44
C ARG A 104 4.27 -7.16 -1.19
N GLY A 105 4.01 -6.80 -2.44
CA GLY A 105 5.00 -6.13 -3.27
C GLY A 105 4.39 -5.44 -4.49
N LEU A 106 5.25 -4.69 -5.17
CA LEU A 106 4.92 -3.94 -6.39
C LEU A 106 4.83 -4.85 -7.62
N SER A 107 5.27 -6.10 -7.49
CA SER A 107 5.21 -7.13 -8.53
C SER A 107 5.01 -8.50 -7.91
N ARG A 108 4.63 -9.49 -8.73
CA ARG A 108 4.53 -10.88 -8.30
C ARG A 108 5.84 -11.40 -7.70
N GLN A 109 6.97 -11.13 -8.35
CA GLN A 109 8.29 -11.60 -7.88
C GLN A 109 8.69 -10.94 -6.57
N ASP A 110 8.44 -9.64 -6.44
CA ASP A 110 8.69 -8.91 -5.19
C ASP A 110 7.84 -9.47 -4.04
N ALA A 111 6.54 -9.68 -4.25
CA ALA A 111 5.66 -10.27 -3.25
C ALA A 111 6.13 -11.67 -2.80
N ILE A 112 6.58 -12.52 -3.73
CA ILE A 112 7.17 -13.84 -3.39
C ILE A 112 8.44 -13.67 -2.57
N ALA A 113 9.36 -12.80 -3.00
CA ALA A 113 10.62 -12.55 -2.31
C ALA A 113 10.39 -12.08 -0.86
N GLN A 114 9.39 -11.22 -0.63
CA GLN A 114 8.98 -10.80 0.71
C GLN A 114 8.43 -11.95 1.56
N ALA A 115 7.58 -12.81 0.98
CA ALA A 115 7.02 -13.97 1.66
C ALA A 115 8.11 -14.98 2.08
N GLU A 116 9.05 -15.27 1.19
CA GLU A 116 10.18 -16.16 1.48
C GLU A 116 11.14 -15.55 2.50
N ALA A 117 11.38 -14.23 2.42
CA ALA A 117 12.19 -13.52 3.42
C ALA A 117 11.56 -13.64 4.81
N ALA A 118 10.24 -13.48 4.92
CA ALA A 118 9.52 -13.65 6.18
C ALA A 118 9.65 -15.08 6.72
N LEU A 119 9.55 -16.10 5.87
CA LEU A 119 9.76 -17.50 6.27
C LEU A 119 11.17 -17.73 6.82
N ARG A 120 12.20 -17.16 6.17
CA ARG A 120 13.60 -17.27 6.63
C ARG A 120 13.85 -16.54 7.96
N SER A 121 13.19 -15.41 8.18
CA SER A 121 13.35 -14.59 9.38
C SER A 121 12.55 -15.07 10.59
N GLY A 122 11.67 -16.07 10.43
CA GLY A 122 10.78 -16.58 11.48
C GLY A 122 9.55 -15.69 11.71
N THR A 123 8.60 -16.19 12.50
CA THR A 123 7.31 -15.52 12.77
C THR A 123 7.52 -14.07 13.22
N GLN A 124 7.07 -13.11 12.41
CA GLN A 124 7.01 -11.69 12.77
C GLN A 124 5.55 -11.24 12.77
N PRO A 125 5.15 -10.36 13.72
CA PRO A 125 3.81 -9.80 13.71
C PRO A 125 3.56 -9.06 12.39
N PRO A 126 2.34 -9.12 11.84
CA PRO A 126 1.99 -8.37 10.64
C PRO A 126 2.27 -6.89 10.86
N ARG A 127 3.01 -6.26 9.95
CA ARG A 127 3.17 -4.80 9.93
C ARG A 127 1.81 -4.17 9.58
N ALA A 128 1.61 -2.89 9.91
CA ALA A 128 0.38 -2.13 9.63
C ALA A 128 -0.11 -2.23 8.17
N ALA A 129 0.80 -2.55 7.23
CA ALA A 129 0.50 -2.88 5.84
C ALA A 129 -0.35 -4.15 5.62
N PHE A 130 -0.60 -4.98 6.65
CA PHE A 130 -1.44 -6.17 6.59
C PHE A 130 -2.61 -6.01 7.57
N ASN A 131 -3.80 -5.65 7.06
CA ASN A 131 -5.02 -5.68 7.87
C ASN A 131 -5.40 -7.13 8.19
N LEU A 132 -5.98 -7.39 9.36
CA LEU A 132 -6.46 -8.73 9.75
C LEU A 132 -7.46 -9.32 8.73
N SER A 133 -8.26 -8.48 8.08
CA SER A 133 -9.17 -8.87 7.00
C SER A 133 -8.47 -9.41 5.76
N ASP A 134 -7.20 -9.03 5.54
CA ASP A 134 -6.40 -9.47 4.40
C ASP A 134 -5.67 -10.80 4.66
N ILE A 135 -5.65 -11.23 5.93
CA ILE A 135 -4.96 -12.42 6.45
C ILE A 135 -5.93 -13.62 6.52
N LEU A 136 -7.24 -13.39 6.52
CA LEU A 136 -8.28 -14.41 6.69
C LEU A 136 -8.78 -15.05 5.38
N ILE A 137 -7.93 -15.13 4.35
CA ILE A 137 -8.25 -15.86 3.11
C ILE A 137 -8.01 -17.36 3.31
#